data_AF-A0A7V6GP30-F1
#
_entry.id   AF-A0A7V6GP30-F1
#
_cell.length_a   1.000
_cell.length_b   1.000
_cell.length_c   1.000
_cell.angle_alpha   90.00
_cell.angle_beta   90.00
_cell.angle_gamma   90.00
#
_symmetry.space_group_name_H-M   'P 1'
#
loop_
_entity.id
_entity.type
_entity.pdbx_description
1 polymer ?
#
loop_
_entity_poly.entity_id
_entity_poly.type
_entity_poly.pdbx_seq_one_letter_code
_entity_poly.pdbx_strand_id
1 'polypeptide(L)'
;MLAKREEAKDNGTITIELIDLENNVLSTEYHNYKAGDTLFKILDDNYDIEYENSVFGVYIIKIDSLHAPNKNELFIKILVNDEFSTVGVSQIKLENKLKVTFILTRVET
;
A
#
# COMPACT_ATOMS: atom_id res chain seq x y z
N MET A 1 5.41 -7.63 -20.16
CA MET A 1 4.27 -8.20 -19.42
C MET A 1 3.97 -7.22 -18.30
N LEU A 2 2.75 -6.69 -18.20
CA LEU A 2 2.36 -5.84 -17.08
C LEU A 2 2.21 -6.73 -15.83
N ALA A 3 2.56 -6.22 -14.65
CA ALA A 3 2.40 -6.96 -13.40
C ALA A 3 0.94 -7.43 -13.24
N LYS A 4 0.76 -8.70 -12.86
CA LYS A 4 -0.56 -9.28 -12.61
C LYS A 4 -1.27 -8.48 -11.51
N ARG A 5 -2.55 -8.18 -11.70
CA ARG A 5 -3.39 -7.57 -10.66
C ARG A 5 -4.10 -8.67 -9.87
N GLU A 6 -4.05 -8.60 -8.55
CA GLU A 6 -4.79 -9.52 -7.67
C GLU A 6 -6.10 -8.86 -7.25
N GLU A 7 -7.18 -9.34 -7.85
CA GLU A 7 -8.54 -8.92 -7.52
C GLU A 7 -9.09 -9.76 -6.36
N ALA A 8 -9.88 -9.11 -5.49
CA ALA A 8 -10.60 -9.76 -4.41
C ALA A 8 -11.56 -10.84 -4.96
N LYS A 9 -11.58 -12.00 -4.31
CA LYS A 9 -12.48 -13.11 -4.69
C LYS A 9 -13.83 -13.05 -3.97
N ASP A 10 -13.89 -12.31 -2.89
CA ASP A 10 -15.01 -12.18 -1.97
C ASP A 10 -15.13 -10.73 -1.48
N ASN A 11 -16.02 -10.51 -0.51
CA ASN A 11 -16.20 -9.21 0.13
C ASN A 11 -15.59 -9.27 1.53
N GLY A 12 -15.11 -8.14 2.03
CA GLY A 12 -14.58 -8.04 3.38
C GLY A 12 -14.22 -6.63 3.78
N THR A 13 -13.49 -6.53 4.88
CA THR A 13 -12.96 -5.26 5.38
C THR A 13 -11.47 -5.43 5.63
N ILE A 14 -10.67 -4.48 5.18
CA ILE A 14 -9.24 -4.39 5.49
C ILE A 14 -8.97 -3.21 6.42
N THR A 15 -7.82 -3.23 7.08
CA THR A 15 -7.30 -2.09 7.83
C THR A 15 -6.09 -1.53 7.09
N ILE A 16 -6.06 -0.21 6.88
CA ILE A 16 -4.91 0.50 6.32
C ILE A 16 -4.34 1.42 7.39
N GLU A 17 -3.04 1.31 7.63
CA GLU A 17 -2.31 2.09 8.64
C GLU A 17 -1.17 2.87 7.97
N LEU A 18 -1.03 4.15 8.29
CA LEU A 18 0.03 5.03 7.80
C LEU A 18 0.98 5.39 8.94
N ILE A 19 2.28 5.16 8.74
CA ILE A 19 3.32 5.40 9.75
C ILE A 19 4.43 6.29 9.17
N ASP A 20 4.83 7.30 9.94
CA ASP A 20 5.90 8.22 9.57
C ASP A 20 7.33 7.66 9.82
N LEU A 21 8.34 8.48 9.55
CA LEU A 21 9.75 8.12 9.74
C LEU A 21 10.16 7.91 11.20
N GLU A 22 9.41 8.46 12.15
CA GLU A 22 9.65 8.35 13.59
C GLU A 22 8.88 7.18 14.22
N ASN A 23 8.16 6.39 13.40
CA ASN A 23 7.24 5.33 13.80
C ASN A 23 5.97 5.82 14.52
N ASN A 24 5.56 7.07 14.31
CA ASN A 24 4.26 7.53 14.76
C ASN A 24 3.16 7.06 13.80
N VAL A 25 2.07 6.55 14.34
CA VAL A 25 0.86 6.22 13.57
C VAL A 25 0.15 7.53 13.21
N LEU A 26 0.12 7.85 11.93
CA LEU A 26 -0.56 9.04 11.41
C LEU A 26 -2.05 8.79 11.17
N SER A 27 -2.41 7.59 10.72
CA SER A 27 -3.79 7.19 10.44
C SER A 27 -3.98 5.67 10.57
N THR A 28 -5.19 5.26 10.95
CA THR A 28 -5.66 3.87 10.91
C THR A 28 -7.13 3.86 10.49
N GLU A 29 -7.40 3.31 9.31
CA GLU A 29 -8.73 3.34 8.71
C GLU A 29 -9.18 1.96 8.25
N TYR A 30 -10.50 1.76 8.23
CA TYR A 30 -11.13 0.53 7.79
C TYR A 30 -11.80 0.73 6.44
N HIS A 31 -11.46 -0.13 5.48
CA HIS A 31 -11.97 -0.05 4.12
C HIS A 31 -12.71 -1.33 3.76
N ASN A 32 -13.97 -1.18 3.37
CA ASN A 32 -14.74 -2.30 2.83
C ASN A 32 -14.34 -2.53 1.37
N TYR A 33 -14.22 -3.79 0.99
CA TYR A 33 -13.97 -4.20 -0.39
C TYR A 33 -15.00 -5.22 -0.85
N LYS A 34 -15.20 -5.28 -2.17
CA LYS A 34 -16.06 -6.24 -2.85
C LYS A 34 -15.23 -7.13 -3.77
N ALA A 35 -15.81 -8.26 -4.17
CA ALA A 35 -15.22 -9.10 -5.20
C ALA A 35 -14.93 -8.26 -6.47
N GLY A 36 -13.72 -8.40 -7.00
CA GLY A 36 -13.20 -7.60 -8.12
C GLY A 36 -12.38 -6.36 -7.71
N ASP A 37 -12.44 -5.91 -6.45
CA ASP A 37 -11.62 -4.79 -6.01
C ASP A 37 -10.15 -5.19 -5.89
N THR A 38 -9.25 -4.21 -5.99
CA THR A 38 -7.81 -4.38 -5.75
C THR A 38 -7.38 -3.43 -4.64
N LEU A 39 -6.30 -3.74 -3.91
CA LEU A 39 -5.78 -2.82 -2.90
C LEU A 39 -5.42 -1.46 -3.53
N PHE A 40 -4.84 -1.45 -4.73
CA PHE A 40 -4.55 -0.20 -5.44
C PHE A 40 -5.81 0.66 -5.67
N LYS A 41 -6.93 0.04 -6.07
CA LYS A 41 -8.20 0.75 -6.26
C LYS A 41 -8.69 1.37 -4.94
N ILE A 42 -8.58 0.64 -3.83
CA ILE A 42 -8.96 1.17 -2.50
C ILE A 42 -8.10 2.38 -2.15
N LEU A 43 -6.80 2.35 -2.46
CA LEU A 43 -5.91 3.50 -2.24
C LEU A 43 -6.31 4.70 -3.12
N ASP A 44 -6.49 4.48 -4.42
CA ASP A 44 -6.84 5.52 -5.40
C ASP A 44 -8.20 6.20 -5.10
N ASP A 45 -9.17 5.42 -4.60
CA ASP A 45 -10.51 5.94 -4.30
C ASP A 45 -10.58 6.70 -2.95
N ASN A 46 -9.63 6.50 -2.02
CA ASN A 46 -9.75 6.99 -0.63
C ASN A 46 -8.57 7.86 -0.14
N TYR A 47 -7.44 7.87 -0.85
CA TYR A 47 -6.21 8.54 -0.41
C TYR A 47 -5.66 9.44 -1.52
N ASP A 48 -4.91 10.48 -1.14
CA ASP A 48 -4.14 11.27 -2.10
C ASP A 48 -2.84 10.53 -2.43
N ILE A 49 -2.82 9.85 -3.60
CA ILE A 49 -1.70 9.03 -4.03
C ILE A 49 -0.93 9.62 -5.22
N GLU A 50 0.40 9.57 -5.14
CA GLU A 50 1.30 9.77 -6.29
C GLU A 50 2.07 8.47 -6.51
N TYR A 51 2.15 8.02 -7.76
CA TYR A 51 2.73 6.72 -8.06
C TYR A 51 3.32 6.63 -9.47
N GLU A 52 4.27 5.71 -9.63
CA GLU A 52 4.87 5.35 -10.91
C GLU A 52 4.46 3.92 -11.31
N ASN A 53 4.05 3.75 -12.55
CA ASN A 53 3.84 2.42 -13.11
C ASN A 53 5.18 1.83 -13.56
N SER A 54 5.48 0.61 -13.13
CA SER A 54 6.65 -0.14 -13.60
C SER A 54 6.25 -1.53 -14.09
N VAL A 55 7.19 -2.21 -14.75
CA VAL A 55 7.00 -3.62 -15.13
C VAL A 55 6.84 -4.56 -13.93
N PHE A 56 7.26 -4.13 -12.74
CA PHE A 56 7.17 -4.88 -11.49
C PHE A 56 5.91 -4.55 -10.67
N GLY A 57 5.12 -3.55 -11.09
CA GLY A 57 3.92 -3.11 -10.39
C GLY A 57 3.90 -1.59 -10.16
N VAL A 58 2.93 -1.15 -9.37
CA VAL A 58 2.78 0.24 -8.96
C VAL A 58 3.74 0.55 -7.82
N TYR A 59 4.61 1.56 -8.03
CA TYR A 59 5.49 2.11 -7.02
C TYR A 59 4.85 3.37 -6.44
N ILE A 60 4.51 3.35 -5.14
CA ILE A 60 3.88 4.49 -4.45
C ILE A 60 4.98 5.47 -4.01
N ILE A 61 4.87 6.70 -4.46
CA ILE A 61 5.73 7.85 -4.10
C ILE A 61 5.11 8.61 -2.92
N LYS A 62 3.78 8.72 -2.92
CA LYS A 62 3.02 9.43 -1.89
C LYS A 62 1.73 8.71 -1.57
N ILE A 63 1.36 8.74 -0.29
CA ILE A 63 0.03 8.42 0.22
C ILE A 63 -0.30 9.38 1.37
N ASP A 64 -1.26 10.27 1.15
CA ASP A 64 -1.62 11.38 2.03
C ASP A 64 -0.37 12.18 2.49
N SER A 65 -0.07 12.13 3.79
CA SER A 65 1.06 12.82 4.42
C SER A 65 2.38 12.08 4.30
N LEU A 66 2.38 10.81 3.88
CA LEU A 66 3.61 10.07 3.61
C LEU A 66 4.10 10.43 2.22
N HIS A 67 5.30 10.99 2.12
CA HIS A 67 5.87 11.43 0.85
C HIS A 67 7.36 11.05 0.75
N ALA A 68 7.70 10.28 -0.27
CA ALA A 68 9.04 9.78 -0.58
C ALA A 68 9.52 10.29 -1.95
N PRO A 69 9.84 11.59 -2.10
CA PRO A 69 10.13 12.20 -3.41
C PRO A 69 11.45 11.70 -4.04
N ASN A 70 12.39 11.24 -3.22
CA ASN A 70 13.67 10.71 -3.69
C ASN A 70 13.81 9.24 -3.29
N LYS A 71 13.59 8.34 -4.25
CA LYS A 71 13.68 6.88 -4.07
C LYS A 71 15.04 6.35 -3.61
N ASN A 72 16.10 7.15 -3.74
CA ASN A 72 17.44 6.78 -3.26
C ASN A 72 17.66 7.11 -1.79
N GLU A 73 16.74 7.86 -1.17
CA GLU A 73 16.82 8.29 0.23
C GLU A 73 15.65 7.78 1.06
N LEU A 74 14.44 7.82 0.49
CA LEU A 74 13.19 7.46 1.14
C LEU A 74 12.36 6.56 0.23
N PHE A 75 11.62 5.63 0.85
CA PHE A 75 10.62 4.83 0.16
C PHE A 75 9.46 4.49 1.11
N ILE A 76 8.30 4.16 0.54
CA ILE A 76 7.16 3.66 1.29
C ILE A 76 7.25 2.14 1.37
N LYS A 77 7.58 1.63 2.56
CA LYS A 77 7.61 0.20 2.89
C LYS A 77 6.18 -0.28 3.12
N ILE A 78 5.87 -1.49 2.64
CA ILE A 78 4.56 -2.11 2.79
C ILE A 78 4.71 -3.33 3.71
N LEU A 79 3.92 -3.38 4.78
CA LEU A 79 3.71 -4.58 5.57
C LEU A 79 2.31 -5.13 5.34
N VAL A 80 2.19 -6.46 5.29
CA VAL A 80 0.92 -7.18 5.23
C VAL A 80 0.85 -8.09 6.43
N ASN A 81 -0.12 -7.87 7.31
CA ASN A 81 -0.22 -8.53 8.61
C ASN A 81 1.10 -8.48 9.41
N ASP A 82 1.70 -7.28 9.47
CA ASP A 82 2.97 -6.97 10.14
C ASP A 82 4.22 -7.66 9.55
N GLU A 83 4.10 -8.39 8.43
CA GLU A 83 5.20 -8.98 7.68
C GLU A 83 5.56 -8.15 6.43
N PHE A 84 6.84 -8.09 6.07
CA PHE A 84 7.29 -7.35 4.90
C PHE A 84 6.71 -7.92 3.59
N SER A 85 6.06 -7.07 2.79
CA SER A 85 5.54 -7.46 1.49
C SER A 85 6.64 -7.53 0.44
N THR A 86 6.71 -8.64 -0.29
CA THR A 86 7.59 -8.83 -1.45
C THR A 86 6.97 -8.39 -2.77
N VAL A 87 5.72 -7.92 -2.73
CA VAL A 87 4.93 -7.51 -3.90
C VAL A 87 4.33 -6.12 -3.72
N GLY A 88 4.08 -5.44 -4.84
CA GLY A 88 3.45 -4.12 -4.84
C GLY A 88 1.95 -4.15 -4.56
N VAL A 89 1.36 -2.98 -4.34
CA VAL A 89 -0.07 -2.83 -3.97
C VAL A 89 -1.04 -3.45 -4.98
N SER A 90 -0.69 -3.52 -6.26
CA SER A 90 -1.54 -4.15 -7.29
C SER A 90 -1.59 -5.68 -7.19
N GLN A 91 -0.65 -6.29 -6.46
CA GLN A 91 -0.45 -7.74 -6.35
C GLN A 91 -0.80 -8.28 -4.96
N ILE A 92 -1.11 -7.41 -4.00
CA ILE A 92 -1.54 -7.83 -2.67
C ILE A 92 -2.98 -8.33 -2.78
N LYS A 93 -3.17 -9.60 -2.41
CA LYS A 93 -4.48 -10.22 -2.37
C LYS A 93 -5.27 -9.68 -1.18
N LEU A 94 -6.47 -9.16 -1.45
CA LEU A 94 -7.41 -8.74 -0.42
C LEU A 94 -8.04 -9.96 0.25
N GLU A 95 -7.98 -10.00 1.58
CA GLU A 95 -8.64 -10.98 2.43
C GLU A 95 -9.31 -10.27 3.61
N ASN A 96 -10.40 -10.82 4.12
CA ASN A 96 -11.13 -10.17 5.20
C ASN A 96 -10.24 -10.09 6.45
N LYS A 97 -10.21 -8.93 7.10
CA LYS A 97 -9.35 -8.58 8.23
C LYS A 97 -7.86 -8.46 7.90
N LEU A 98 -7.49 -8.40 6.61
CA LEU A 98 -6.13 -8.06 6.21
C LEU A 98 -5.73 -6.71 6.79
N LYS A 99 -4.55 -6.63 7.40
CA LYS A 99 -3.91 -5.38 7.79
C LYS A 99 -2.82 -5.03 6.78
N VAL A 100 -2.87 -3.83 6.23
CA VAL A 100 -1.82 -3.28 5.37
C VAL A 100 -1.27 -2.03 6.03
N THR A 101 0.04 -2.00 6.26
CA THR A 101 0.72 -0.83 6.86
C THR A 101 1.69 -0.24 5.85
N PHE A 102 1.58 1.06 5.61
CA PHE A 102 2.51 1.85 4.79
C PHE A 102 3.41 2.67 5.72
N ILE A 103 4.73 2.51 5.57
CA ILE A 103 5.72 3.12 6.47
C ILE A 103 6.73 3.91 5.65
N LEU A 104 6.85 5.21 5.91
CA LEU A 104 7.92 6.01 5.31
C LEU A 104 9.26 5.57 5.91
N THR A 105 10.17 5.08 5.07
CA THR A 105 11.41 4.42 5.50
C THR A 105 12.62 5.02 4.77
N ARG A 106 13.76 5.15 5.46
CA ARG A 106 15.03 5.56 4.84
C ARG A 106 15.68 4.37 4.14
N VAL A 107 16.28 4.61 2.97
CA VAL A 107 17.15 3.64 2.33
C VAL A 107 18.40 3.48 3.22
N GLU A 108 18.67 2.25 3.65
CA GLU A 108 19.92 1.94 4.36
C GLU A 108 21.06 1.92 3.32
N THR A 109 22.03 2.81 3.50
CA THR A 109 23.28 2.88 2.72
C THR A 109 24.45 2.27 3.47
#